data_AF-A0A7S0FAE1-F1
#
_entry.id   AF-A0A7S0FAE1-F1
#
_cell.length_a   1.000
_cell.length_b   1.000
_cell.length_c   1.000
_cell.angle_alpha   90.00
_cell.angle_beta   90.00
_cell.angle_gamma   90.00
#
_symmetry.space_group_name_H-M   'P 1'
#
loop_
_entity.id
_entity.type
_entity.pdbx_description
1 polymer ?
#
loop_
_entity_poly.entity_id
_entity_poly.type
_entity_poly.pdbx_seq_one_letter_code
_entity_poly.pdbx_strand_id
1 'polypeptide(L)'
;YRAQDDRGFHGFDLMTMGISCYYLGLRHRRLIGLYLIRYWFAVLLVCALLWPPGEHVRFDEQPPKEAEKRIHVNLLEAIFVVIWLAAGERLVQPEIFTEDKLGFLNSWGLLIFLLHKAIHITILPPLNWTFLVLLAPACWLVQRRFH
;
A
#
# COMPACT_ATOMS: atom_id res chain seq x y z
N TYR A 1 -10.87 6.54 14.93
CA TYR A 1 -9.51 6.97 15.31
C TYR A 1 -8.65 5.72 15.26
N ARG A 2 -7.64 5.65 14.38
CA ARG A 2 -6.89 4.40 14.09
C ARG A 2 -6.22 3.91 15.37
N ALA A 3 -6.43 2.65 15.74
CA ALA A 3 -5.74 2.05 16.87
C ALA A 3 -4.23 2.03 16.59
N GLN A 4 -3.40 2.18 17.62
CA GLN A 4 -1.95 2.16 17.49
C GLN A 4 -1.44 0.86 16.84
N ASP A 5 -2.20 -0.22 17.00
CA ASP A 5 -1.91 -1.56 16.47
C ASP A 5 -2.14 -1.68 14.95
N ASP A 6 -3.01 -0.85 14.35
CA ASP A 6 -3.29 -0.89 12.90
C ASP A 6 -2.16 -0.26 12.06
N ARG A 7 -1.16 0.36 12.70
CA ARG A 7 -0.10 1.11 12.02
C ARG A 7 0.87 0.24 11.25
N GLY A 8 1.30 -0.89 11.84
CA GLY A 8 2.20 -1.84 11.19
C GLY A 8 1.57 -2.47 9.96
N PHE A 9 0.25 -2.65 10.00
CA PHE A 9 -0.49 -3.27 8.93
C PHE A 9 -0.84 -2.31 7.78
N HIS A 10 -0.80 -1.00 7.99
CA HIS A 10 -1.07 -0.05 6.90
C HIS A 10 -0.02 -0.12 5.78
N GLY A 11 1.27 -0.28 6.14
CA GLY A 11 2.33 -0.49 5.15
C GLY A 11 2.16 -1.81 4.40
N PHE A 12 1.63 -2.83 5.09
CA PHE A 12 1.30 -4.12 4.50
C PHE A 12 0.09 -4.03 3.55
N ASP A 13 -0.94 -3.25 3.89
CA ASP A 13 -2.06 -2.96 2.98
C ASP A 13 -1.57 -2.25 1.71
N LEU A 14 -0.73 -1.22 1.87
CA LEU A 14 -0.15 -0.54 0.73
C LEU A 14 0.67 -1.53 -0.12
N MET A 15 1.49 -2.39 0.49
CA MET A 15 2.26 -3.43 -0.20
C MET A 15 1.36 -4.37 -1.01
N THR A 16 0.31 -4.91 -0.40
CA THR A 16 -0.63 -5.83 -1.07
C THR A 16 -1.40 -5.15 -2.21
N MET A 17 -1.75 -3.87 -2.06
CA MET A 17 -2.31 -3.06 -3.15
C MET A 17 -1.30 -2.84 -4.28
N GLY A 18 -0.04 -2.55 -3.95
CA GLY A 18 1.06 -2.40 -4.91
C GLY A 18 1.28 -3.68 -5.75
N ILE A 19 1.27 -4.85 -5.09
CA ILE A 19 1.39 -6.16 -5.74
C ILE A 19 0.18 -6.45 -6.64
N SER A 20 -1.03 -6.12 -6.20
CA SER A 20 -2.24 -6.29 -7.02
C SER A 20 -2.19 -5.44 -8.27
N CYS A 21 -1.76 -4.18 -8.12
CA CYS A 21 -1.54 -3.28 -9.23
C CYS A 21 -0.43 -3.78 -10.16
N TYR A 22 0.60 -4.45 -9.61
CA TYR A 22 1.68 -5.08 -10.38
C TYR A 22 1.14 -6.02 -11.43
N TYR A 23 0.38 -7.02 -10.99
CA TYR A 23 -0.07 -8.09 -11.85
C TYR A 23 -1.23 -7.68 -12.77
N LEU A 24 -2.22 -6.96 -12.23
CA LEU A 24 -3.40 -6.56 -13.00
C LEU A 24 -3.12 -5.41 -13.98
N GLY A 25 -2.06 -4.64 -13.72
CA GLY A 25 -1.59 -3.57 -14.59
C GLY A 25 -2.52 -2.35 -14.65
N LEU A 26 -2.19 -1.28 -13.92
CA LEU A 26 -2.82 0.03 -14.21
C LEU A 26 -2.19 0.64 -15.46
N ARG A 27 -3.05 1.08 -16.38
CA ARG A 27 -2.65 1.79 -17.61
C ARG A 27 -1.79 3.01 -17.24
N HIS A 28 -0.67 3.19 -17.93
CA HIS A 28 0.31 4.28 -17.73
C HIS A 28 1.13 4.29 -16.43
N ARG A 29 0.90 3.38 -15.47
CA ARG A 29 1.68 3.39 -14.21
C ARG A 29 3.18 3.17 -14.41
N ARG A 30 3.57 2.33 -15.38
CA ARG A 30 4.99 2.06 -15.69
C ARG A 30 5.73 3.33 -16.11
N LEU A 31 5.05 4.19 -16.86
CA LEU A 31 5.61 5.48 -17.28
C LEU A 31 5.81 6.39 -16.06
N ILE A 32 4.79 6.50 -15.21
CA ILE A 32 4.85 7.29 -13.97
C ILE A 32 5.96 6.76 -13.05
N GLY A 33 6.02 5.45 -12.82
CA GLY A 33 7.06 4.81 -12.00
C GLY A 33 8.47 5.02 -12.55
N LEU A 34 8.64 5.03 -13.88
CA LEU A 34 9.91 5.35 -14.51
C LEU A 34 10.34 6.80 -14.25
N TYR A 35 9.42 7.75 -14.38
CA TYR A 35 9.69 9.15 -14.04
C TYR A 35 9.98 9.33 -12.55
N LEU A 36 9.18 8.73 -11.67
CA LEU A 36 9.37 8.83 -10.22
C LEU A 36 10.73 8.30 -9.78
N ILE A 37 11.19 7.18 -10.34
CA ILE A 37 12.49 6.62 -9.98
C ILE A 37 13.63 7.43 -10.59
N ARG A 38 13.48 7.90 -11.83
CA ARG A 38 14.50 8.74 -12.47
C ARG A 38 14.68 10.09 -11.78
N TYR A 39 13.59 10.66 -11.27
CA TYR A 39 13.54 11.99 -10.67
C TYR A 39 13.16 11.92 -9.18
N TRP A 40 13.62 10.88 -8.46
CA TRP A 40 13.29 10.67 -7.05
C TRP A 40 13.65 11.86 -6.15
N PHE A 41 14.73 12.57 -6.48
CA PHE A 41 15.15 13.79 -5.76
C PHE A 41 14.13 14.94 -5.89
N ALA A 42 13.43 15.06 -7.03
CA ALA A 42 12.41 16.07 -7.22
C ALA A 42 11.17 15.76 -6.37
N VAL A 43 10.84 14.48 -6.23
CA VAL A 43 9.77 14.02 -5.33
C VAL A 43 10.10 14.37 -3.88
N LEU A 44 11.35 14.13 -3.44
CA LEU A 44 11.78 14.52 -2.09
C LEU A 44 11.76 16.03 -1.89
N LEU A 45 12.16 16.81 -2.90
CA LEU A 45 12.08 18.27 -2.85
C LEU A 45 10.63 18.73 -2.68
N VAL A 46 9.69 18.19 -3.45
CA VAL A 46 8.26 18.49 -3.31
C VAL A 46 7.76 18.10 -1.92
N CYS A 47 8.13 16.93 -1.41
CA CYS A 47 7.78 16.53 -0.04
C CYS A 47 8.34 17.48 1.01
N ALA A 48 9.59 17.94 0.86
CA ALA A 48 10.21 18.89 1.77
C ALA A 48 9.51 20.26 1.73
N LEU A 49 9.06 20.71 0.55
CA LEU A 49 8.30 21.97 0.40
C LEU A 49 6.88 21.88 0.96
N LEU A 50 6.25 20.71 0.87
CA LEU A 50 4.92 20.47 1.44
C LEU A 50 4.97 20.24 2.95
N TRP A 51 6.13 19.84 3.50
CA TRP A 51 6.27 19.62 4.93
C TRP A 51 6.08 20.93 5.70
N PRO A 52 5.09 21.04 6.59
CA PRO A 52 4.85 22.26 7.34
C PRO A 52 6.06 22.55 8.26
N PRO A 53 6.69 23.74 8.17
CA PRO A 53 7.89 24.05 8.94
C PRO A 53 7.57 24.19 10.44
N GLY A 54 8.50 23.77 11.30
CA GLY A 54 8.39 23.90 12.76
C GLY A 54 7.47 22.87 13.42
N GLU A 55 6.92 21.93 12.67
CA GLU A 55 6.07 20.86 13.20
C GLU A 55 6.91 19.65 13.58
N HIS A 56 6.86 19.29 14.87
CA HIS A 56 7.45 18.08 15.43
C HIS A 56 6.39 17.08 15.88
N VAL A 57 5.13 17.36 15.55
CA VAL A 57 3.97 16.56 15.96
C VAL A 57 3.68 15.49 14.92
N ARG A 58 3.22 14.34 15.41
CA ARG A 58 2.72 13.24 14.61
C ARG A 58 1.29 13.51 14.14
N PHE A 59 1.13 13.86 12.86
CA PHE A 59 -0.19 14.18 12.29
C PHE A 59 -1.17 13.00 12.24
N ASP A 60 -0.69 11.76 12.35
CA ASP A 60 -1.52 10.56 12.48
C ASP A 60 -2.20 10.47 13.87
N GLU A 61 -1.56 11.00 14.90
CA GLU A 61 -2.07 11.00 16.28
C GLU A 61 -2.86 12.27 16.58
N GLN A 62 -2.36 13.40 16.10
CA GLN A 62 -2.92 14.72 16.31
C GLN A 62 -3.22 15.35 14.95
N PRO A 63 -4.37 15.02 14.34
CA PRO A 63 -4.73 15.54 13.04
C PRO A 63 -4.84 17.06 13.10
N PRO A 64 -4.28 17.78 12.12
CA PRO A 64 -4.31 19.23 12.14
C PRO A 64 -5.75 19.72 12.04
N LYS A 65 -6.11 20.73 12.84
CA LYS A 65 -7.44 21.36 12.80
C LYS A 65 -7.53 22.41 11.68
N GLU A 66 -6.41 23.03 11.36
CA GLU A 66 -6.28 24.05 10.32
C GLU A 66 -6.38 23.42 8.92
N ALA A 67 -7.21 24.00 8.07
CA ALA A 67 -7.48 23.47 6.72
C ALA A 67 -6.22 23.39 5.85
N GLU A 68 -5.36 24.40 5.92
CA GLU A 68 -4.09 24.47 5.17
C GLU A 68 -3.17 23.30 5.50
N LYS A 69 -2.91 23.07 6.80
CA LYS A 69 -2.09 21.94 7.26
C LYS A 69 -2.70 20.60 6.86
N ARG A 70 -4.03 20.45 6.92
CA ARG A 70 -4.70 19.23 6.44
C ARG A 70 -4.46 19.00 4.95
N ILE A 71 -4.51 20.04 4.12
CA ILE A 71 -4.24 19.94 2.69
C ILE A 71 -2.80 19.47 2.46
N HIS A 72 -1.81 20.07 3.14
CA HIS A 72 -0.41 19.68 2.99
C HIS A 72 -0.15 18.23 3.41
N VAL A 73 -0.68 17.79 4.56
CA VAL A 73 -0.54 16.40 5.02
C VAL A 73 -1.21 15.42 4.06
N ASN A 74 -2.43 15.73 3.59
CA ASN A 74 -3.12 14.86 2.64
C ASN A 74 -2.40 14.79 1.28
N LEU A 75 -1.79 15.89 0.83
CA LEU A 75 -0.98 15.90 -0.39
C LEU A 75 0.28 15.03 -0.23
N LEU A 76 0.96 15.11 0.92
CA LEU A 76 2.10 14.24 1.24
C LEU A 76 1.69 12.76 1.25
N GLU A 77 0.60 12.41 1.94
CA GLU A 77 0.07 11.04 1.96
C GLU A 77 -0.26 10.56 0.54
N ALA A 78 -0.92 11.40 -0.27
CA ALA A 78 -1.25 11.08 -1.64
C ALA A 78 0.01 10.84 -2.50
N ILE A 79 1.05 11.66 -2.34
CA ILE A 79 2.33 11.46 -3.03
C ILE A 79 2.93 10.10 -2.66
N PHE A 80 2.99 9.75 -1.38
CA PHE A 80 3.52 8.45 -0.94
C PHE A 80 2.71 7.27 -1.48
N VAL A 81 1.38 7.37 -1.48
CA VAL A 81 0.51 6.35 -2.07
C VAL A 81 0.78 6.21 -3.58
N VAL A 82 0.90 7.32 -4.31
CA VAL A 82 1.19 7.29 -5.76
C VAL A 82 2.56 6.67 -6.03
N ILE A 83 3.60 7.04 -5.26
CA ILE A 83 4.93 6.44 -5.37
C ILE A 83 4.83 4.94 -5.16
N TRP A 84 4.11 4.52 -4.12
CA TRP A 84 3.97 3.12 -3.79
C TRP A 84 3.24 2.33 -4.89
N LEU A 85 2.14 2.85 -5.41
CA LEU A 85 1.36 2.19 -6.47
C LEU A 85 2.09 2.17 -7.83
N ALA A 86 2.88 3.20 -8.12
CA ALA A 86 3.56 3.33 -9.42
C ALA A 86 4.96 2.69 -9.45
N ALA A 87 5.68 2.74 -8.32
CA ALA A 87 7.08 2.31 -8.23
C ALA A 87 7.32 1.19 -7.20
N GLY A 88 6.37 0.91 -6.31
CA GLY A 88 6.50 -0.17 -5.32
C GLY A 88 6.67 -1.55 -5.96
N GLU A 89 6.17 -1.75 -7.18
CA GLU A 89 6.46 -2.96 -7.95
C GLU A 89 7.94 -3.23 -8.15
N ARG A 90 8.78 -2.19 -8.19
CA ARG A 90 10.23 -2.36 -8.42
C ARG A 90 10.96 -2.87 -7.20
N LEU A 91 10.30 -2.87 -6.04
CA LEU A 91 10.77 -3.56 -4.85
C LEU A 91 10.55 -5.08 -4.94
N VAL A 92 9.70 -5.52 -5.88
CA VAL A 92 9.39 -6.93 -6.12
C VAL A 92 10.09 -7.38 -7.39
N GLN A 93 11.01 -8.33 -7.23
CA GLN A 93 11.69 -8.97 -8.35
C GLN A 93 10.69 -9.82 -9.16
N PRO A 94 10.58 -9.65 -10.50
CA PRO A 94 9.67 -10.44 -11.34
C PRO A 94 9.82 -11.96 -11.18
N GLU A 95 11.02 -12.40 -10.82
CA GLU A 95 11.42 -13.79 -10.59
C GLU A 95 10.53 -14.49 -9.54
N ILE A 96 9.95 -13.74 -8.61
CA ILE A 96 9.01 -14.27 -7.61
C ILE A 96 7.77 -14.94 -8.24
N PHE A 97 7.35 -14.47 -9.43
CA PHE A 97 6.19 -14.99 -10.12
C PHE A 97 6.56 -16.06 -11.16
N THR A 98 7.75 -15.97 -11.75
CA THR A 98 8.20 -16.88 -12.81
C THR A 98 8.96 -18.08 -12.27
N GLU A 99 9.93 -17.87 -11.39
CA GLU A 99 10.82 -18.91 -10.85
C GLU A 99 10.23 -19.52 -9.57
N ASP A 100 9.85 -18.68 -8.60
CA ASP A 100 9.30 -19.14 -7.32
C ASP A 100 7.82 -19.56 -7.42
N LYS A 101 7.17 -19.22 -8.55
CA LYS A 101 5.77 -19.53 -8.86
C LYS A 101 4.78 -19.05 -7.79
N LEU A 102 5.12 -17.98 -7.05
CA LEU A 102 4.30 -17.42 -5.96
C LEU A 102 3.13 -16.55 -6.47
N GLY A 103 2.49 -16.97 -7.56
CA GLY A 103 1.33 -16.28 -8.15
C GLY A 103 0.16 -16.11 -7.19
N PHE A 104 0.03 -16.94 -6.15
CA PHE A 104 -0.99 -16.80 -5.12
C PHE A 104 -0.86 -15.49 -4.35
N LEU A 105 0.35 -14.93 -4.23
CA LEU A 105 0.55 -13.63 -3.56
C LEU A 105 -0.22 -12.52 -4.27
N ASN A 106 -0.37 -12.62 -5.59
CA ASN A 106 -1.18 -11.68 -6.34
C ASN A 106 -2.68 -11.89 -6.08
N SER A 107 -3.18 -13.12 -6.17
CA SER A 107 -4.59 -13.43 -5.88
C SER A 107 -4.96 -13.03 -4.44
N TRP A 108 -4.04 -13.26 -3.51
CA TRP A 108 -4.18 -12.86 -2.11
C TRP A 108 -4.16 -11.34 -1.94
N GLY A 109 -3.22 -10.64 -2.58
CA GLY A 109 -3.18 -9.18 -2.58
C GLY A 109 -4.47 -8.57 -3.10
N LEU A 110 -5.02 -9.12 -4.19
CA LEU A 110 -6.29 -8.67 -4.77
C LEU A 110 -7.46 -8.90 -3.82
N LEU A 111 -7.52 -10.07 -3.19
CA LEU A 111 -8.55 -10.38 -2.20
C LEU A 111 -8.46 -9.49 -0.98
N ILE A 112 -7.24 -9.21 -0.48
CA ILE A 112 -7.05 -8.22 0.58
C ILE A 112 -7.58 -6.87 0.11
N PHE A 113 -7.18 -6.38 -1.06
CA PHE A 113 -7.65 -5.08 -1.55
C PHE A 113 -9.18 -4.97 -1.61
N LEU A 114 -9.87 -6.02 -2.06
CA LEU A 114 -11.33 -6.05 -2.17
C LEU A 114 -12.04 -6.25 -0.83
N LEU A 115 -11.51 -7.12 0.04
CA LEU A 115 -12.20 -7.57 1.25
C LEU A 115 -11.74 -6.85 2.52
N HIS A 116 -10.60 -6.18 2.52
CA HIS A 116 -9.98 -5.58 3.71
C HIS A 116 -10.97 -4.71 4.49
N LYS A 117 -11.61 -3.74 3.82
CA LYS A 117 -12.56 -2.84 4.49
C LYS A 117 -13.80 -3.58 5.00
N ALA A 118 -14.30 -4.56 4.24
CA ALA A 118 -15.45 -5.35 4.64
C ALA A 118 -15.14 -6.19 5.89
N ILE A 119 -13.98 -6.85 5.91
CA ILE A 119 -13.51 -7.67 7.03
C ILE A 119 -13.31 -6.82 8.29
N HIS A 120 -12.73 -5.62 8.17
CA HIS A 120 -12.60 -4.73 9.33
C HIS A 120 -13.93 -4.20 9.89
N ILE A 121 -15.00 -4.20 9.08
CA ILE A 121 -16.34 -3.81 9.53
C ILE A 121 -17.05 -5.00 10.19
N THR A 122 -16.88 -6.21 9.65
CA THR A 122 -17.62 -7.40 10.09
C THR A 122 -16.92 -8.19 11.19
N ILE A 123 -15.59 -8.17 11.24
CA ILE A 123 -14.77 -8.94 12.18
C ILE A 123 -14.05 -7.99 13.14
N LEU A 124 -14.21 -8.24 14.44
CA LEU A 124 -13.58 -7.45 15.50
C LEU A 124 -12.06 -7.69 15.57
N PRO A 125 -11.25 -6.68 15.91
CA PRO A 125 -9.84 -6.87 16.22
C PRO A 125 -9.63 -7.83 17.42
N PRO A 126 -8.56 -8.65 17.42
CA PRO A 126 -7.52 -8.81 16.40
C PRO A 126 -7.86 -9.87 15.33
N LEU A 127 -9.05 -10.49 15.39
CA LEU A 127 -9.41 -11.63 14.55
C LEU A 127 -9.53 -11.27 13.06
N ASN A 128 -9.81 -10.01 12.75
CA ASN A 128 -9.84 -9.47 11.38
C ASN A 128 -8.49 -9.68 10.65
N TRP A 129 -7.38 -9.34 11.28
CA TRP A 129 -6.03 -9.53 10.73
C TRP A 129 -5.69 -11.01 10.57
N THR A 130 -6.03 -11.84 11.55
CA THR A 130 -5.87 -13.29 11.44
C THR A 130 -6.62 -13.84 10.23
N PHE A 131 -7.85 -13.38 10.00
CA PHE A 131 -8.64 -13.78 8.85
C PHE A 131 -7.98 -13.38 7.51
N LEU A 132 -7.50 -12.14 7.40
CA LEU A 132 -6.79 -11.65 6.20
C LEU A 132 -5.51 -12.44 5.91
N VAL A 133 -4.72 -12.78 6.94
CA VAL A 133 -3.51 -13.59 6.80
C VAL A 133 -3.86 -15.02 6.39
N LEU A 134 -4.92 -15.61 6.96
CA LEU A 134 -5.38 -16.96 6.62
C LEU A 134 -5.95 -17.08 5.20
N LEU A 135 -6.27 -15.97 4.52
CA LEU A 135 -6.61 -16.00 3.10
C LEU A 135 -5.40 -16.38 2.23
N ALA A 136 -4.16 -16.12 2.67
CA ALA A 136 -2.96 -16.46 1.90
C ALA A 136 -2.84 -17.98 1.60
N PRO A 137 -2.87 -18.89 2.60
CA PRO A 137 -2.81 -20.31 2.33
C PRO A 137 -4.02 -20.81 1.53
N ALA A 138 -5.20 -20.20 1.68
CA ALA A 138 -6.36 -20.52 0.86
C ALA A 138 -6.11 -20.18 -0.63
N CYS A 139 -5.55 -19.01 -0.92
CA CYS A 139 -5.15 -18.62 -2.27
C CYS A 139 -4.10 -19.56 -2.86
N TRP A 140 -3.14 -19.98 -2.05
CA TRP A 140 -2.11 -20.93 -2.45
C TRP A 140 -2.68 -22.31 -2.81
N LEU A 141 -3.62 -22.83 -2.00
CA LEU A 141 -4.30 -24.09 -2.28
C LEU A 141 -5.11 -24.03 -3.58
N VAL A 142 -5.79 -22.91 -3.82
CA VAL A 142 -6.55 -22.68 -5.05
C VAL A 142 -5.61 -22.64 -6.26
N GLN A 143 -4.52 -21.87 -6.21
CA GLN A 143 -3.56 -21.78 -7.31
C GLN A 143 -2.99 -23.16 -7.67
N ARG A 144 -2.64 -23.98 -6.66
CA ARG A 144 -2.12 -25.35 -6.86
C ARG A 144 -3.08 -26.31 -7.55
N ARG A 145 -4.39 -26.02 -7.59
CA ARG A 145 -5.36 -26.86 -8.31
C ARG A 145 -5.50 -26.49 -9.78
N PHE A 146 -5.17 -25.27 -10.16
CA PHE A 146 -5.35 -24.74 -11.51
C PHE A 146 -4.06 -24.72 -12.34
N HIS A 147 -2.91 -25.08 -11.74
CA HIS A 147 -1.61 -25.26 -12.37
C HIS A 147 -1.10 -26.68 -12.14
#